data_AF-A0A7S2FKW7-F1
#
_entry.id   AF-A0A7S2FKW7-F1
#
_cell.length_a   1.000
_cell.length_b   1.000
_cell.length_c   1.000
_cell.angle_alpha   90.00
_cell.angle_beta   90.00
_cell.angle_gamma   90.00
#
_symmetry.space_group_name_H-M   'P 1'
#
loop_
_entity.id
_entity.type
_entity.pdbx_description
1 polymer ?
#
loop_
_entity_poly.entity_id
_entity_poly.type
_entity_poly.pdbx_seq_one_letter_code
_entity_poly.pdbx_strand_id
1 'polypeptide(L)'
;GRAVGDCIIYGHGAFTIENVRTVVEHRCKKVYVVCRKRNLCGMKIVSWMVGQSEFPIPGTVMLDAFQLMYNLVGFDVWGAHSIQTDRTRSFAQISQKTVFGVTDIYFLSGYYGL
;
A
#
# COMPACT_ATOMS: atom_id res chain seq x y z
N GLY A 1 2.63 16.16 -25.54
CA GLY A 1 3.61 15.10 -25.23
C GLY A 1 2.88 13.77 -25.24
N ARG A 2 3.37 12.80 -26.03
CA ARG A 2 2.73 11.49 -26.26
C ARG A 2 2.76 10.65 -24.96
N ALA A 3 1.64 10.03 -24.59
CA ALA A 3 1.62 9.07 -23.49
C ALA A 3 2.51 7.87 -23.85
N VAL A 4 3.33 7.43 -22.89
CA VAL A 4 4.15 6.22 -23.02
C VAL A 4 3.23 5.02 -22.77
N GLY A 5 3.41 3.92 -23.52
CA GLY A 5 2.51 2.77 -23.53
C GLY A 5 2.28 2.10 -22.16
N ASP A 6 1.54 0.99 -22.17
CA ASP A 6 1.23 0.27 -20.93
C ASP A 6 2.48 -0.38 -20.32
N CYS A 7 2.57 -0.44 -18.99
CA CYS A 7 3.69 -1.02 -18.27
C CYS A 7 3.24 -2.17 -17.36
N ILE A 8 4.02 -3.25 -17.32
CA ILE A 8 3.81 -4.36 -16.39
C ILE A 8 4.99 -4.39 -15.42
N ILE A 9 4.71 -4.39 -14.12
CA ILE A 9 5.72 -4.46 -13.06
C ILE A 9 5.45 -5.72 -12.23
N TYR A 10 6.47 -6.56 -12.10
CA TYR A 10 6.40 -7.79 -11.30
C TYR A 10 6.87 -7.54 -9.87
N GLY A 11 6.12 -8.07 -8.90
CA GLY A 11 6.37 -7.93 -7.47
C GLY A 11 5.41 -6.97 -6.79
N HIS A 12 5.53 -6.88 -5.46
CA HIS A 12 4.71 -5.97 -4.65
C HIS A 12 5.48 -5.60 -3.38
N GLY A 13 6.51 -4.76 -3.53
CA GLY A 13 7.32 -4.26 -2.41
C GLY A 13 7.73 -2.82 -2.66
N ALA A 14 8.50 -2.23 -1.74
CA ALA A 14 8.87 -0.81 -1.82
C ALA A 14 9.43 -0.37 -3.19
N PHE A 15 10.33 -1.16 -3.79
CA PHE A 15 10.88 -0.88 -5.13
C PHE A 15 9.85 -0.96 -6.26
N THR A 16 8.91 -1.93 -6.21
CA THR A 16 7.81 -2.02 -7.18
C THR A 16 6.98 -0.75 -7.12
N ILE A 17 6.66 -0.28 -5.92
CA ILE A 17 5.83 0.90 -5.72
C ILE A 17 6.55 2.18 -6.17
N GLU A 18 7.87 2.28 -5.97
CA GLU A 18 8.66 3.39 -6.54
C GLU A 18 8.67 3.35 -8.07
N ASN A 19 8.77 2.17 -8.68
CA ASN A 19 8.65 2.05 -10.14
C ASN A 19 7.26 2.45 -10.65
N VAL A 20 6.18 2.10 -9.92
CA VAL A 20 4.82 2.59 -10.23
C VAL A 20 4.81 4.12 -10.25
N ARG A 21 5.39 4.77 -9.24
CA ARG A 21 5.51 6.22 -9.20
C ARG A 21 6.26 6.74 -10.43
N THR A 22 7.43 6.20 -10.72
CA THR A 22 8.26 6.62 -11.86
C THR A 22 7.48 6.54 -13.18
N VAL A 23 6.80 5.43 -13.46
CA VAL A 23 6.07 5.28 -14.73
C VAL A 23 4.83 6.19 -14.80
N VAL A 24 4.15 6.42 -13.68
CA VAL A 24 3.02 7.37 -13.60
C VAL A 24 3.52 8.81 -13.84
N GLU A 25 4.64 9.22 -13.24
CA GLU A 25 5.26 10.53 -13.47
C GLU A 25 5.68 10.72 -14.95
N HIS A 26 6.06 9.64 -15.63
CA HIS A 26 6.41 9.65 -17.05
C HIS A 26 5.20 9.42 -17.99
N ARG A 27 3.98 9.62 -17.50
CA ARG A 27 2.73 9.54 -18.28
C ARG A 27 2.52 8.17 -18.93
N CYS A 28 2.88 7.10 -18.22
CA CYS A 28 2.44 5.76 -18.57
C CYS A 28 0.91 5.72 -18.56
N LYS A 29 0.31 5.16 -19.61
CA LYS A 29 -1.15 5.14 -19.78
C LYS A 29 -1.83 4.24 -18.74
N LYS A 30 -1.24 3.07 -18.45
CA LYS A 30 -1.79 2.04 -17.57
C LYS A 30 -0.67 1.20 -16.98
N VAL A 31 -0.75 0.87 -15.69
CA VAL A 31 0.31 0.17 -14.95
C VAL A 31 -0.23 -1.11 -14.32
N TYR A 32 0.18 -2.27 -14.82
CA TYR A 32 -0.23 -3.54 -14.22
C TYR A 32 0.80 -4.01 -13.20
N VAL A 33 0.42 -4.11 -11.93
CA VAL A 33 1.26 -4.69 -10.89
C VAL A 33 0.87 -6.16 -10.70
N VAL A 34 1.77 -7.06 -11.08
CA VAL A 34 1.54 -8.51 -11.02
C VAL A 34 2.34 -9.10 -9.85
N CYS A 35 1.66 -9.75 -8.91
CA CYS A 35 2.30 -10.32 -7.73
C CYS A 35 1.61 -11.62 -7.28
N ARG A 36 2.37 -12.50 -6.62
CA ARG A 36 1.83 -13.73 -6.02
C ARG A 36 0.97 -13.44 -4.78
N LYS A 37 1.36 -12.44 -3.99
CA LYS A 37 0.65 -11.95 -2.81
C LYS A 37 0.74 -10.43 -2.79
N ARG A 38 -0.39 -9.77 -2.53
CA ARG A 38 -0.46 -8.31 -2.36
C ARG A 38 0.02 -7.98 -0.94
N ASN A 39 1.15 -7.29 -0.83
CA ASN A 39 1.65 -6.78 0.45
C ASN A 39 0.95 -5.45 0.78
N LEU A 40 1.08 -5.02 2.03
CA LEU A 40 0.60 -3.71 2.42
C LEU A 40 1.65 -2.64 2.07
N CYS A 41 1.19 -1.61 1.39
CA CYS A 41 1.82 -0.30 1.27
C CYS A 41 1.39 0.60 2.44
N GLY A 42 2.29 1.48 2.87
CA GLY A 42 2.01 2.48 3.90
C GLY A 42 1.73 3.84 3.29
N MET A 43 1.01 4.68 4.02
CA MET A 43 0.69 6.06 3.61
C MET A 43 1.62 7.03 4.34
N LYS A 44 2.00 8.14 3.69
CA LYS A 44 2.94 9.11 4.27
C LYS A 44 2.39 9.67 5.58
N ILE A 45 1.09 9.96 5.64
CA ILE A 45 0.45 10.50 6.84
C ILE A 45 0.54 9.55 8.04
N VAL A 46 0.32 8.24 7.84
CA VAL A 46 0.42 7.27 8.93
C VAL A 46 1.87 7.06 9.34
N SER A 47 2.79 7.04 8.38
CA SER A 47 4.22 6.99 8.68
C SER A 47 4.69 8.20 9.50
N TRP A 48 4.16 9.39 9.21
CA TRP A 48 4.47 10.60 9.98
C TRP A 48 3.92 10.49 11.41
N MET A 49 2.67 10.06 11.58
CA MET A 49 2.07 9.85 12.91
C MET A 49 2.85 8.83 13.75
N VAL A 50 3.24 7.69 13.17
CA VAL A 50 4.08 6.69 13.86
C VAL A 50 5.42 7.28 14.26
N GLY A 51 6.03 8.08 13.38
CA GLY A 51 7.32 8.72 13.65
C GLY A 51 7.28 9.79 14.73
N GLN A 52 6.11 10.34 15.08
CA GLN A 52 5.92 11.28 16.18
C GLN A 52 5.54 10.60 17.50
N SER A 53 5.21 9.31 17.47
CA SER A 53 4.76 8.59 18.66
C SER A 53 5.95 8.15 19.51
N GLU A 54 5.93 8.49 20.79
CA GLU A 54 6.93 8.02 21.76
C GLU A 54 6.84 6.50 21.98
N PHE A 55 5.61 5.97 21.92
CA PHE A 55 5.34 4.55 22.09
C PHE A 55 4.94 3.89 20.77
N PRO A 56 5.21 2.59 20.58
CA PRO A 56 4.72 1.85 19.43
C PRO A 56 3.20 1.93 19.31
N ILE A 57 2.70 2.32 18.13
CA ILE A 57 1.25 2.37 17.88
C ILE A 57 0.72 0.93 17.77
N PRO A 58 -0.39 0.58 18.45
CA PRO A 58 -1.02 -0.73 18.31
C PRO A 58 -1.38 -1.05 16.85
N GLY A 59 -1.19 -2.31 16.46
CA GLY A 59 -1.47 -2.75 15.09
C GLY A 59 -2.92 -2.55 14.66
N THR A 60 -3.87 -2.63 15.60
CA THR A 60 -5.30 -2.41 15.32
C THR A 60 -5.56 -0.98 14.87
N VAL A 61 -5.03 0.01 15.60
CA VAL A 61 -5.11 1.43 15.26
C VAL A 61 -4.43 1.73 13.92
N MET A 62 -3.28 1.09 13.67
CA MET A 62 -2.59 1.20 12.38
C MET A 62 -3.44 0.67 11.22
N LEU A 63 -4.10 -0.48 11.38
CA LEU A 63 -4.96 -1.06 10.36
C LEU A 63 -6.24 -0.28 10.12
N ASP A 64 -6.84 0.29 11.17
CA ASP A 64 -7.98 1.20 11.02
C ASP A 64 -7.61 2.45 10.23
N ALA A 65 -6.45 3.04 10.54
CA ALA A 65 -5.92 4.16 9.77
C ALA A 65 -5.63 3.76 8.32
N PHE A 66 -5.03 2.58 8.08
CA PHE A 66 -4.79 2.04 6.75
C PHE A 66 -6.10 1.89 5.97
N GLN A 67 -7.13 1.30 6.58
CA GLN A 67 -8.39 1.00 5.92
C GLN A 67 -9.04 2.25 5.29
N LEU A 68 -8.88 3.43 5.89
CA LEU A 68 -9.38 4.69 5.32
C LEU A 68 -8.86 4.95 3.89
N MET A 69 -7.56 4.73 3.66
CA MET A 69 -6.95 4.92 2.34
C MET A 69 -7.18 3.71 1.43
N TYR A 70 -7.19 2.50 1.99
CA TYR A 70 -7.44 1.29 1.22
C TYR A 70 -8.89 1.15 0.72
N ASN A 71 -9.85 1.78 1.40
CA ASN A 71 -11.23 1.92 0.92
C ASN A 71 -11.30 2.63 -0.44
N LEU A 72 -10.41 3.60 -0.68
CA LEU A 72 -10.37 4.34 -1.97
C LEU A 72 -9.95 3.45 -3.14
N VAL A 73 -9.26 2.34 -2.87
CA VAL A 73 -8.78 1.39 -3.88
C VAL A 73 -9.45 0.02 -3.76
N GLY A 74 -10.59 -0.05 -3.05
CA GLY A 74 -11.43 -1.25 -2.95
C GLY A 74 -10.74 -2.47 -2.35
N PHE A 75 -9.87 -2.28 -1.35
CA PHE A 75 -9.15 -3.39 -0.71
C PHE A 75 -9.39 -3.42 0.80
N ASP A 76 -9.70 -4.59 1.34
CA ASP A 76 -9.81 -4.81 2.78
C ASP A 76 -8.43 -5.17 3.35
N VAL A 77 -7.88 -4.32 4.23
CA VAL A 77 -6.57 -4.58 4.83
C VAL A 77 -6.62 -5.68 5.87
N TRP A 78 -7.76 -5.88 6.52
CA TRP A 78 -7.91 -6.87 7.58
C TRP A 78 -7.93 -8.29 7.03
N GLY A 79 -8.46 -8.49 5.83
CA GLY A 79 -8.38 -9.74 5.08
C GLY A 79 -7.04 -9.98 4.38
N ALA A 80 -6.07 -9.08 4.49
CA ALA A 80 -4.80 -9.23 3.80
C ALA A 80 -3.97 -10.40 4.37
N HIS A 81 -3.26 -11.10 3.50
CA HIS A 81 -2.47 -12.30 3.86
C HIS A 81 -1.39 -12.05 4.93
N SER A 82 -0.98 -10.80 5.10
CA SER A 82 0.05 -10.36 6.03
C SER A 82 -0.51 -10.07 7.42
N ILE A 83 -1.82 -10.14 7.62
CA ILE A 83 -2.47 -9.80 8.89
C ILE A 83 -2.79 -11.07 9.66
N GLN A 84 -2.32 -11.10 10.91
CA GLN A 84 -2.68 -12.10 11.90
C GLN A 84 -3.49 -11.41 13.00
N THR A 85 -4.72 -11.87 13.18
CA THR A 85 -5.70 -11.28 14.11
C THR A 85 -6.73 -12.34 14.49
N ASP A 86 -7.54 -12.07 15.49
CA ASP A 86 -8.71 -12.87 15.86
C ASP A 86 -9.97 -12.41 15.09
N ARG A 87 -11.08 -13.12 15.28
CA ARG A 87 -12.36 -12.76 14.63
C ARG A 87 -12.91 -11.40 15.09
N THR A 88 -12.59 -11.02 16.33
CA THR A 88 -13.04 -9.79 16.96
C THR A 88 -12.13 -8.58 16.70
N ARG A 89 -11.02 -8.75 15.97
CA ARG A 89 -10.01 -7.71 15.71
C ARG A 89 -9.46 -7.06 16.98
N SER A 90 -9.36 -7.83 18.08
CA SER A 90 -8.91 -7.36 19.39
C SER A 90 -7.41 -7.06 19.43
N PHE A 91 -6.63 -7.74 18.58
CA PHE A 91 -5.21 -7.47 18.34
C PHE A 91 -4.91 -7.57 16.85
N ALA A 92 -3.80 -7.00 16.40
CA ALA A 92 -3.33 -7.19 15.04
C ALA A 92 -1.81 -7.22 14.98
N GLN A 93 -1.29 -8.25 14.31
CA GLN A 93 0.12 -8.36 13.98
C GLN A 93 0.29 -8.31 12.46
N ILE A 94 1.08 -7.35 11.99
CA ILE A 94 1.41 -7.19 10.57
C ILE A 94 2.73 -7.92 10.31
N SER A 95 2.67 -8.99 9.52
CA SER A 95 3.83 -9.81 9.15
C SER A 95 3.92 -9.92 7.63
N GLN A 96 4.89 -9.20 7.06
CA GLN A 96 5.23 -9.29 5.64
C GLN A 96 6.75 -9.27 5.48
N LYS A 97 7.26 -9.96 4.46
CA LYS A 97 8.71 -10.07 4.20
C LYS A 97 9.32 -8.80 3.64
N THR A 98 8.51 -7.95 3.02
CA THR A 98 8.95 -6.73 2.36
C THR A 98 8.71 -5.53 3.26
N VAL A 99 9.62 -4.56 3.20
CA VAL A 99 9.41 -3.25 3.81
C VAL A 99 8.22 -2.58 3.15
N PHE A 100 7.41 -1.85 3.93
CA PHE A 100 6.31 -1.06 3.39
C PHE A 100 6.84 -0.08 2.33
N GLY A 101 6.25 -0.10 1.14
CA GLY A 101 6.34 1.04 0.23
C GLY A 101 5.53 2.18 0.83
N VAL A 102 6.19 3.16 1.46
CA VAL A 102 5.52 4.30 2.09
C VAL A 102 5.35 5.43 1.09
N THR A 103 4.20 5.50 0.44
CA THR A 103 3.84 6.55 -0.51
C THR A 103 2.34 6.61 -0.73
N ASP A 104 1.84 7.82 -0.95
CA ASP A 104 0.42 8.02 -1.28
C ASP A 104 0.14 7.77 -2.78
N ILE A 105 1.20 7.75 -3.61
CA ILE A 105 1.10 7.55 -5.06
C ILE A 105 0.48 6.19 -5.40
N TYR A 106 0.75 5.14 -4.63
CA TYR A 106 0.11 3.84 -4.85
C TYR A 106 -1.42 3.92 -4.77
N PHE A 107 -1.94 4.65 -3.77
CA PHE A 107 -3.38 4.82 -3.57
C PHE A 107 -3.99 5.74 -4.62
N LEU A 108 -3.31 6.84 -4.92
CA LEU A 108 -3.73 7.77 -5.98
C LEU A 108 -3.81 7.06 -7.33
N SER A 109 -2.78 6.28 -7.65
CA SER A 109 -2.72 5.54 -8.91
C SER A 109 -3.80 4.46 -8.94
N GLY A 110 -4.02 3.74 -7.84
CA GLY A 110 -5.12 2.77 -7.71
C GLY A 110 -6.51 3.40 -7.92
N TYR A 111 -6.75 4.58 -7.36
CA TYR A 111 -8.01 5.31 -7.50
C TYR A 111 -8.30 5.74 -8.94
N TYR A 112 -7.28 6.19 -9.68
CA TYR A 112 -7.40 6.53 -11.10
C TYR A 112 -7.33 5.33 -12.06
N GLY A 113 -7.41 4.11 -11.52
CA GLY A 113 -7.42 2.89 -12.30
C GLY A 113 -6.01 2.46 -12.71
N LEU A 114 -5.16 2.22 -11.72
CA LEU A 114 -4.00 1.33 -11.86
C LEU A 114 -4.45 0.00 -12.48
#